data_AF-A0A7K8NU63-F1
#
_entry.id   AF-A0A7K8NU63-F1
#
_cell.length_a   1.000
_cell.length_b   1.000
_cell.length_c   1.000
_cell.angle_alpha   90.00
_cell.angle_beta   90.00
_cell.angle_gamma   90.00
#
_symmetry.space_group_name_H-M   'P 1'
#
loop_
_entity.id
_entity.type
_entity.pdbx_description
1 polymer ?
#
loop_
_entity_poly.entity_id
_entity_poly.type
_entity_poly.pdbx_seq_one_letter_code
_entity_poly.pdbx_strand_id
1 'polypeptide(L)'
;MATANDRAVLQTIFHPSTPFGDIPGLDEEEEVQEEEEAFAPELLEQARDLELQGVSAAESGDVSAALERFGEAIRLLPQRASGYNNRAQALRLRGDLAG
;
A
#
# COMPACT_ATOMS: atom_id res chain seq x y z
N MET A 1 7.30 15.85 -2.40
CA MET A 1 6.39 16.74 -3.16
C MET A 1 6.99 16.90 -4.56
N ALA A 2 6.28 16.47 -5.61
CA ALA A 2 6.70 16.69 -6.99
C ALA A 2 6.63 18.19 -7.30
N THR A 3 7.65 18.74 -7.98
CA THR A 3 7.66 20.15 -8.36
C THR A 3 6.73 20.40 -9.55
N ALA A 4 6.33 21.65 -9.79
CA ALA A 4 5.55 22.03 -10.97
C ALA A 4 6.21 21.58 -12.29
N ASN A 5 7.55 21.61 -12.34
CA ASN A 5 8.32 21.13 -13.49
C ASN A 5 8.19 19.62 -13.68
N ASP A 6 8.19 18.83 -12.60
CA ASP A 6 8.03 17.37 -12.68
C ASP A 6 6.64 16.99 -13.20
N ARG A 7 5.60 17.71 -12.78
CA ARG A 7 4.22 17.50 -13.26
C ARG A 7 4.08 17.82 -14.74
N ALA A 8 4.65 18.93 -15.20
CA ALA A 8 4.66 19.31 -16.61
C ALA A 8 5.33 18.23 -17.47
N VAL A 9 6.49 17.73 -17.04
CA VAL A 9 7.18 16.63 -17.72
C VAL A 9 6.30 15.37 -17.78
N LEU A 10 5.73 14.94 -16.65
CA LEU A 10 4.88 13.75 -16.61
C LEU A 10 3.64 13.89 -17.50
N GLN A 11 2.96 15.04 -17.49
CA GLN A 11 1.79 15.26 -18.32
C GLN A 11 2.10 15.23 -19.82
N THR A 12 3.28 15.71 -20.24
CA THR A 12 3.70 15.58 -21.64
C THR A 12 3.98 14.13 -22.05
N ILE A 13 4.48 13.30 -21.13
CA ILE A 13 4.69 11.86 -21.37
C ILE A 13 3.34 11.15 -21.53
N PHE A 14 2.36 11.47 -20.68
CA PHE A 14 1.05 10.81 -20.70
C PHE A 14 0.09 11.38 -21.76
N HIS A 15 0.32 12.59 -22.26
CA HIS A 15 -0.53 13.26 -23.24
C HIS A 15 0.27 13.78 -24.45
N PRO A 16 0.84 12.88 -25.28
CA PRO A 16 1.77 13.23 -26.35
C PRO A 16 1.14 14.04 -27.51
N SER A 17 -0.18 14.14 -27.55
CA SER A 17 -0.93 14.88 -28.59
C SER A 17 -1.41 16.26 -28.15
N THR A 18 -1.21 16.65 -26.89
CA THR A 18 -1.66 17.96 -26.40
C THR A 18 -0.67 19.05 -26.83
N PRO A 19 -1.11 20.13 -27.50
CA PRO A 19 -0.23 21.24 -27.90
C PRO A 19 0.48 21.87 -26.70
N PHE A 20 1.76 22.22 -26.86
CA PHE A 20 2.54 22.88 -25.81
C PHE A 20 1.85 24.17 -25.35
N GLY A 21 1.44 24.24 -24.09
CA GLY A 21 0.85 25.43 -23.47
C GLY A 21 -0.66 25.39 -23.25
N ASP A 22 -1.39 24.42 -23.84
CA ASP A 22 -2.85 24.28 -23.70
C ASP A 22 -3.22 23.03 -22.89
N ILE A 23 -2.45 22.68 -21.85
CA ILE A 23 -2.83 21.58 -20.96
C ILE A 23 -3.74 22.15 -19.86
N PRO A 24 -5.05 21.89 -19.87
CA PRO A 24 -5.95 22.34 -18.81
C PRO A 24 -5.54 21.68 -17.49
N GLY A 25 -5.43 22.45 -16.41
CA GLY A 25 -5.09 21.94 -15.08
C GLY A 25 -3.61 22.03 -14.67
N LEU A 26 -2.71 22.62 -15.48
CA LEU A 26 -1.30 22.84 -15.06
C LEU A 26 -1.13 23.79 -13.88
N ASP A 27 -2.01 24.79 -13.77
CA ASP A 27 -2.05 25.76 -12.66
C ASP A 27 -2.98 25.31 -11.52
N GLU A 28 -3.67 24.18 -11.69
CA GLU A 28 -4.50 23.60 -10.65
C GLU A 28 -3.56 22.74 -9.80
N GLU A 29 -3.21 23.24 -8.62
CA GLU A 29 -2.72 22.38 -7.56
C GLU A 29 -3.84 21.37 -7.29
N GLU A 30 -3.76 20.19 -7.92
CA GLU A 30 -4.49 19.03 -7.45
C GLU A 30 -4.10 18.88 -5.98
N GLU A 31 -4.96 19.36 -5.09
CA GLU A 31 -5.06 18.87 -3.73
C GLU A 31 -5.33 17.39 -3.90
N VAL A 32 -4.26 16.62 -3.95
CA VAL A 32 -4.32 15.19 -3.70
C VAL A 32 -4.77 15.13 -2.25
N GLN A 33 -6.08 15.10 -2.06
CA GLN A 33 -6.67 14.53 -0.87
C GLN A 33 -6.19 13.09 -0.94
N GLU A 34 -5.03 12.82 -0.34
CA GLU A 34 -4.77 11.52 0.23
C GLU A 34 -5.97 11.32 1.15
N GLU A 35 -7.01 10.67 0.61
CA GLU A 35 -8.03 10.05 1.42
C GLU A 35 -7.27 9.02 2.25
N GLU A 36 -6.70 9.51 3.35
CA GLU A 36 -6.18 8.69 4.41
C GLU A 36 -7.40 7.92 4.86
N GLU A 37 -7.58 6.69 4.33
CA GLU A 37 -8.74 5.86 4.62
C GLU A 37 -8.86 5.77 6.13
N ALA A 38 -9.77 6.57 6.68
CA ALA A 38 -9.92 6.75 8.11
C ALA A 38 -10.62 5.51 8.66
N PHE A 39 -9.84 4.47 8.91
CA PHE A 39 -10.31 3.26 9.57
C PHE A 39 -10.76 3.58 11.00
N ALA A 40 -11.78 2.89 11.51
CA ALA A 40 -12.13 2.97 12.92
C ALA A 40 -10.90 2.64 13.79
N PRO A 41 -10.56 3.48 14.78
CA PRO A 41 -9.28 3.36 15.50
C PRO A 41 -9.15 2.00 16.22
N GLU A 42 -10.26 1.44 16.70
CA GLU A 42 -10.29 0.13 17.36
C GLU A 42 -9.99 -1.02 16.38
N LEU A 43 -10.55 -0.95 15.16
CA LEU A 43 -10.28 -1.95 14.12
C LEU A 43 -8.84 -1.81 13.60
N LEU A 44 -8.33 -0.58 13.50
CA LEU A 44 -6.95 -0.33 13.12
C LEU A 44 -5.97 -0.90 14.15
N GLU A 45 -6.24 -0.70 15.44
CA GLU A 45 -5.43 -1.26 16.51
C GLU A 45 -5.43 -2.79 16.50
N GLN A 46 -6.60 -3.40 16.34
CA GLN A 46 -6.75 -4.86 16.23
C GLN A 46 -6.04 -5.43 14.99
N ALA A 47 -6.19 -4.79 13.82
CA ALA A 47 -5.49 -5.22 12.60
C ALA A 47 -3.97 -5.09 12.76
N ARG A 48 -3.49 -4.03 13.42
CA ARG A 48 -2.08 -3.81 13.69
C ARG A 48 -1.52 -4.88 14.64
N ASP A 49 -2.27 -5.26 15.67
CA ASP A 49 -1.84 -6.31 16.59
C ASP A 49 -1.73 -7.67 15.87
N LEU A 50 -2.72 -8.01 15.04
CA LEU A 50 -2.67 -9.21 14.19
C LEU A 50 -1.46 -9.19 13.24
N GLU A 51 -1.15 -8.03 12.64
CA GLU A 51 0.05 -7.87 11.82
C GLU A 51 1.34 -8.06 12.62
N LEU A 52 1.45 -7.52 13.83
CA LEU A 52 2.61 -7.70 14.70
C LEU A 52 2.80 -9.18 15.08
N GLN A 53 1.72 -9.87 15.43
CA GLN A 53 1.75 -11.30 15.71
C GLN A 53 2.19 -12.10 14.47
N GLY A 54 1.68 -11.73 13.29
CA GLY A 54 2.07 -12.37 12.03
C GLY A 54 3.55 -12.17 11.69
N VAL A 55 4.09 -10.97 11.92
CA VAL A 55 5.52 -10.67 11.73
C VAL A 55 6.37 -11.51 12.69
N SER A 56 6.02 -11.53 13.98
CA SER A 56 6.75 -12.32 14.98
C SER A 56 6.75 -13.82 14.67
N ALA A 57 5.64 -14.35 14.17
CA ALA A 57 5.55 -15.74 13.72
C ALA A 57 6.46 -16.00 12.50
N ALA A 58 6.47 -15.09 11.51
CA ALA A 58 7.33 -15.20 10.33
C ALA A 58 8.81 -15.16 10.70
N GLU A 59 9.21 -14.26 11.61
CA GLU A 59 10.58 -14.16 12.14
C GLU A 59 11.00 -15.43 12.90
N SER A 60 10.05 -16.10 13.56
CA SER A 60 10.26 -17.37 14.25
C SER A 60 10.31 -18.58 13.31
N GLY A 61 10.07 -18.38 11.99
CA GLY A 61 10.02 -19.43 10.98
C GLY A 61 8.66 -20.14 10.88
N ASP A 62 7.68 -19.80 11.72
CA ASP A 62 6.32 -20.31 11.60
C ASP A 62 5.52 -19.50 10.57
N VAL A 63 5.88 -19.71 9.31
CA VAL A 63 5.27 -19.00 8.18
C VAL A 63 3.78 -19.34 8.02
N SER A 64 3.36 -20.53 8.45
CA SER A 64 1.94 -20.92 8.41
C SER A 64 1.11 -20.06 9.37
N ALA A 65 1.54 -19.94 10.64
CA ALA A 65 0.87 -19.08 11.61
C ALA A 65 0.90 -17.61 11.18
N ALA A 66 2.00 -17.15 10.58
CA ALA A 66 2.08 -15.79 10.03
C ALA A 66 0.98 -15.52 8.98
N LEU A 67 0.80 -16.44 8.03
CA LEU A 67 -0.21 -16.32 6.97
C LEU A 67 -1.65 -16.32 7.52
N GLU A 68 -1.91 -17.05 8.60
CA GLU A 68 -3.21 -17.02 9.28
C GLU A 68 -3.48 -15.64 9.91
N ARG A 69 -2.52 -15.10 10.68
CA ARG A 69 -2.67 -13.78 11.32
C ARG A 69 -2.85 -12.67 10.30
N PHE A 70 -2.08 -12.67 9.21
CA PHE A 70 -2.28 -11.70 8.13
C PHE A 70 -3.63 -11.88 7.44
N GLY A 71 -4.13 -13.12 7.30
CA GLY A 71 -5.47 -13.39 6.80
C GLY A 71 -6.57 -12.82 7.70
N GLU A 72 -6.41 -12.89 9.02
CA GLU A 72 -7.32 -12.25 9.97
C GLU A 72 -7.26 -10.72 9.88
N ALA A 73 -6.07 -10.13 9.80
CA ALA A 73 -5.91 -8.68 9.62
C ALA A 73 -6.60 -8.18 8.34
N ILE A 74 -6.48 -8.92 7.23
CA ILE A 74 -7.16 -8.63 5.96
C ILE A 74 -8.68 -8.75 6.10
N ARG A 75 -9.19 -9.75 6.84
CA ARG A 75 -10.65 -9.86 7.08
C ARG A 75 -11.18 -8.70 7.89
N LEU A 76 -10.40 -8.19 8.83
CA LEU A 76 -10.78 -7.07 9.69
C LEU A 76 -10.81 -5.75 8.92
N LEU A 77 -9.75 -5.48 8.13
CA LEU A 77 -9.63 -4.27 7.31
C LEU A 77 -9.24 -4.63 5.87
N PRO A 78 -10.22 -5.02 5.03
CA PRO A 78 -9.95 -5.51 3.67
C PRO A 78 -9.43 -4.46 2.70
N GLN A 79 -9.61 -3.17 3.00
CA GLN A 79 -9.07 -2.06 2.20
C GLN A 79 -7.64 -1.67 2.62
N ARG A 80 -7.18 -2.11 3.81
CA ARG A 80 -5.86 -1.76 4.31
C ARG A 80 -4.76 -2.56 3.60
N ALA A 81 -3.92 -1.86 2.84
CA ALA A 81 -2.88 -2.49 2.02
C ALA A 81 -1.81 -3.28 2.83
N SER A 82 -1.53 -2.88 4.07
CA SER A 82 -0.46 -3.48 4.89
C SER A 82 -0.64 -4.98 5.13
N GLY A 83 -1.87 -5.46 5.35
CA GLY A 83 -2.13 -6.87 5.58
C GLY A 83 -1.76 -7.73 4.37
N TYR A 84 -2.06 -7.25 3.16
CA TYR A 84 -1.67 -7.93 1.92
C TYR A 84 -0.16 -7.91 1.69
N ASN A 85 0.48 -6.76 1.94
CA ASN A 85 1.94 -6.62 1.83
C ASN A 85 2.67 -7.60 2.76
N ASN A 86 2.25 -7.69 4.01
CA ASN A 86 2.84 -8.61 4.98
C ASN A 86 2.58 -10.08 4.60
N ARG A 87 1.37 -10.41 4.15
CA ARG A 87 1.06 -11.76 3.64
C ARG A 87 1.91 -12.14 2.43
N ALA A 88 2.15 -11.22 1.50
CA ALA A 88 3.00 -11.46 0.34
C ALA A 88 4.46 -11.73 0.75
N GLN A 89 4.98 -10.99 1.73
CA GLN A 89 6.31 -11.26 2.29
C GLN A 89 6.41 -12.64 2.95
N ALA A 90 5.42 -13.04 3.75
CA ALA A 90 5.38 -14.37 4.33
C ALA A 90 5.32 -15.48 3.26
N LEU A 91 4.55 -15.30 2.18
CA LEU A 91 4.52 -16.24 1.07
C LEU A 91 5.89 -16.38 0.38
N ARG A 92 6.65 -15.29 0.24
CA ARG A 92 8.03 -15.32 -0.28
C ARG A 92 8.94 -16.14 0.64
N LEU A 93 8.91 -15.89 1.94
CA LEU A 93 9.67 -16.66 2.93
C LEU A 93 9.34 -18.16 2.85
N ARG A 94 8.07 -18.52 2.66
CA ARG A 94 7.67 -19.92 2.46
C ARG A 94 8.30 -20.56 1.23
N GLY A 95 8.44 -19.79 0.14
CA GLY A 95 9.10 -20.22 -1.08
C GLY A 95 10.61 -20.38 -0.91
N ASP A 96 11.24 -19.47 -0.15
CA ASP A 96 12.67 -19.54 0.20
C ASP A 96 12.98 -20.73 1.12
N LEU A 97 12.05 -21.14 1.99
CA LEU A 97 12.20 -22.33 2.84
C LEU A 97 12.11 -23.66 2.08
N ALA A 98 11.61 -23.66 0.85
CA ALA A 98 11.48 -24.86 0.02
C ALA A 98 12.64 -25.05 -0.97
N GLY A 99 13.61 -24.12 -0.98
CA GLY A 99 14.80 -24.13 -1.85
C GLY A 99 16.01 -24.87 -1.28
#